data_AF-A0A3P3XTK6-F1
#
_entry.id   AF-A0A3P3XTK6-F1
#
_cell.length_a   1.000
_cell.length_b   1.000
_cell.length_c   1.000
_cell.angle_alpha   90.00
_cell.angle_beta   90.00
_cell.angle_gamma   90.00
#
_symmetry.space_group_name_H-M   'P 1'
#
loop_
_entity.id
_entity.type
_entity.pdbx_description
1 polymer ?
#
loop_
_entity_poly.entity_id
_entity_poly.type
_entity_poly.pdbx_seq_one_letter_code
_entity_poly.pdbx_strand_id
1 'polypeptide(L)'
;MNLDSDNIDDPRAKDLFSALQEAQKEGIQDIEGILSLCADDAAVRFVREVDASGELKEGLEKILQDGIAQKRRAILEKERKRLVAQLQTSQSGSSDILQEKMILEDIMKIDGELKASGGDINE
;
A
#
# COMPACT_ATOMS: atom_id res chain seq x y z
N MET A 1 -7.88 6.41 3.92
CA MET A 1 -7.17 5.13 3.75
C MET A 1 -5.78 5.30 4.36
N ASN A 2 -5.49 4.62 5.47
CA ASN A 2 -4.17 4.66 6.11
C ASN A 2 -3.24 3.66 5.41
N LEU A 3 -1.99 4.08 5.16
CA LEU A 3 -0.91 3.15 4.83
C LEU A 3 -0.57 2.41 6.12
N ASP A 4 -0.84 1.11 6.15
CA ASP A 4 -0.49 0.22 7.24
C ASP A 4 0.51 -0.82 6.73
N SER A 5 1.34 -1.32 7.63
CA SER A 5 2.30 -2.41 7.40
C SER A 5 1.63 -3.65 6.80
N ASP A 6 0.37 -3.93 7.14
CA ASP A 6 -0.43 -5.03 6.60
C ASP A 6 -0.64 -4.94 5.08
N ASN A 7 -0.52 -3.73 4.52
CA ASN A 7 -0.67 -3.46 3.09
C ASN A 7 0.65 -3.49 2.32
N ILE A 8 1.76 -3.84 2.98
CA ILE A 8 3.08 -3.95 2.37
C ILE A 8 3.42 -5.44 2.22
N ASP A 9 3.49 -5.95 0.99
CA ASP A 9 3.75 -7.37 0.79
C ASP A 9 5.26 -7.71 0.83
N ASP A 10 6.15 -6.78 0.44
CA ASP A 10 7.61 -7.00 0.47
C ASP A 10 8.15 -6.94 1.91
N PRO A 11 8.81 -8.01 2.41
CA PRO A 11 9.33 -8.07 3.78
C PRO A 11 10.35 -6.96 4.11
N ARG A 12 11.19 -6.55 3.15
CA ARG A 12 12.18 -5.49 3.34
C ARG A 12 11.51 -4.13 3.45
N ALA A 13 10.47 -3.91 2.64
CA ALA A 13 9.68 -2.69 2.72
C ALA A 13 8.89 -2.62 4.05
N LYS A 14 8.43 -3.76 4.57
CA LYS A 14 7.82 -3.85 5.91
C LYS A 14 8.81 -3.48 7.01
N ASP A 15 10.01 -4.05 6.97
CA ASP A 15 11.07 -3.75 7.94
C ASP A 15 11.43 -2.26 7.95
N LEU A 16 11.63 -1.66 6.78
CA LEU A 16 11.90 -0.23 6.65
C LEU A 16 10.74 0.63 7.16
N PHE A 17 9.49 0.23 6.89
CA PHE A 17 8.31 0.93 7.41
C PHE A 17 8.23 0.87 8.93
N SER A 18 8.50 -0.29 9.53
CA SER A 18 8.55 -0.44 10.99
C SER A 18 9.67 0.40 11.61
N ALA A 19 10.86 0.43 11.00
CA ALA A 19 11.96 1.29 11.42
C ALA A 19 11.58 2.78 11.40
N LEU A 20 10.89 3.24 10.35
CA LEU A 20 10.39 4.61 10.24
C LEU A 20 9.35 4.96 11.33
N GLN A 21 8.44 4.04 11.62
CA GLN A 21 7.45 4.23 12.68
C GLN A 21 8.11 4.32 14.06
N GLU A 22 9.10 3.49 14.32
CA GLU A 22 9.83 3.50 15.59
C GLU A 22 10.69 4.76 15.74
N ALA A 23 11.42 5.13 14.69
CA ALA A 23 12.16 6.39 14.64
C ALA A 23 11.25 7.60 14.91
N GLN A 24 10.04 7.62 14.35
CA GLN A 24 9.08 8.69 14.60
C GLN A 24 8.66 8.77 16.08
N LYS A 25 8.42 7.63 16.75
CA LYS A 25 8.06 7.60 18.18
C LYS A 25 9.21 8.10 19.05
N GLU A 26 10.43 7.71 18.72
CA GLU A 26 11.65 8.04 19.45
C GLU A 26 12.21 9.43 19.08
N GLY A 27 11.63 10.12 18.09
CA GLY A 27 12.06 11.44 17.64
C GLY A 27 13.36 11.44 16.82
N ILE A 28 13.75 10.28 16.27
CA ILE A 28 14.92 10.11 15.41
C ILE A 28 14.58 10.61 13.99
N GLN A 29 15.42 11.49 13.45
CA GLN A 29 15.19 12.14 12.15
C GLN A 29 16.34 12.00 11.15
N ASP A 30 17.51 11.54 11.59
CA ASP A 30 18.65 11.32 10.72
C ASP A 30 18.63 9.91 10.10
N ILE A 31 19.18 9.80 8.88
CA ILE A 31 19.17 8.56 8.10
C ILE A 31 19.85 7.43 8.86
N GLU A 32 21.00 7.68 9.49
CA GLU A 32 21.75 6.61 10.19
C GLU A 32 20.99 6.10 11.42
N GLY A 33 20.36 6.99 12.18
CA GLY A 33 19.48 6.63 13.29
C GLY A 33 18.30 5.78 12.83
N ILE A 34 17.63 6.14 11.73
CA ILE A 34 16.52 5.36 11.17
C ILE A 34 17.02 3.98 10.70
N LEU A 35 18.13 3.94 9.95
CA LEU A 35 18.68 2.70 9.41
C LEU A 35 19.20 1.77 10.50
N SER A 36 19.60 2.29 11.66
CA SER A 36 19.99 1.47 12.82
C SER A 36 18.84 0.64 13.41
N LEU A 37 17.59 1.00 13.12
CA LEU A 37 16.38 0.29 13.55
C LEU A 37 15.90 -0.75 12.51
N CYS A 38 16.52 -0.78 11.34
CA CYS A 38 16.21 -1.72 10.26
C CYS A 38 16.93 -3.05 10.53
N ALA A 39 16.21 -4.18 10.51
CA ALA A 39 16.81 -5.49 10.71
C ALA A 39 17.41 -6.08 9.41
N ASP A 40 16.93 -5.64 8.26
CA ASP A 40 17.34 -6.15 6.95
C ASP A 40 18.47 -5.31 6.33
N ASP A 41 19.67 -5.91 6.28
CA ASP A 41 20.86 -5.28 5.70
C ASP A 41 20.72 -4.93 4.21
N ALA A 42 19.89 -5.67 3.45
CA ALA A 42 19.66 -5.37 2.04
C ALA A 42 18.78 -4.12 1.89
N ALA A 43 17.79 -3.93 2.77
CA ALA A 43 17.01 -2.69 2.83
C ALA A 43 17.90 -1.50 3.17
N VAL A 44 18.79 -1.64 4.16
CA VAL A 44 19.77 -0.60 4.55
C VAL A 44 20.68 -0.23 3.38
N ARG A 45 21.23 -1.22 2.67
CA ARG A 45 22.08 -0.98 1.50
C ARG A 45 21.32 -0.24 0.40
N PHE A 46 20.09 -0.66 0.11
CA PHE A 46 19.26 -0.03 -0.90
C PHE A 46 19.02 1.46 -0.59
N VAL A 47 18.65 1.80 0.65
CA VAL A 47 18.43 3.21 1.03
C VAL A 47 19.71 4.04 0.87
N ARG A 48 20.87 3.50 1.26
CA ARG A 48 22.15 4.19 1.09
C ARG A 48 22.53 4.37 -0.39
N GLU A 49 22.26 3.39 -1.24
CA GLU A 49 22.49 3.49 -2.68
C GLU A 49 21.62 4.59 -3.30
N VAL A 50 20.35 4.68 -2.90
CA VAL A 50 19.41 5.71 -3.37
C VAL A 50 19.79 7.11 -2.86
N ASP A 51 20.23 7.24 -1.60
CA ASP A 51 20.71 8.51 -1.06
C ASP A 51 21.99 8.99 -1.80
N ALA A 52 22.93 8.06 -2.02
CA ALA A 52 24.18 8.34 -2.72
C ALA A 52 23.98 8.68 -4.21
N SER A 53 22.99 8.06 -4.88
CA SER A 53 22.69 8.35 -6.28
C SER A 53 22.16 9.78 -6.47
N GLY A 54 21.57 10.36 -5.43
CA GLY A 54 20.93 11.67 -5.50
C GLY A 54 19.66 11.68 -6.36
N GLU A 55 19.13 10.50 -6.71
CA GLU A 55 17.91 10.36 -7.52
C GLU A 55 16.69 11.04 -6.87
N LEU A 56 16.70 11.18 -5.55
CA LEU A 56 15.65 11.85 -4.78
C LEU A 56 15.88 13.37 -4.61
N LYS A 57 16.98 13.95 -5.13
CA LYS A 57 17.27 15.39 -4.96
C LYS A 57 16.35 16.27 -5.81
N GLU A 58 15.89 15.75 -6.94
CA GLU A 58 14.95 16.44 -7.83
C GLU A 58 13.62 15.69 -7.85
N GLY A 59 12.51 16.42 -7.69
CA GLY A 59 11.17 15.82 -7.85
C GLY A 59 10.71 14.91 -6.70
N LEU A 60 11.34 14.97 -5.52
CA LEU A 60 10.95 14.19 -4.32
C LEU A 60 9.45 14.24 -4.04
N GLU A 61 8.85 15.44 -4.09
CA GLU A 61 7.42 15.62 -3.82
C GLU A 61 6.58 14.81 -4.81
N LYS A 62 6.92 14.85 -6.09
CA LYS A 62 6.22 14.07 -7.12
C LYS A 62 6.42 12.57 -6.91
N ILE A 63 7.65 12.12 -6.63
CA ILE A 63 7.95 10.71 -6.35
C ILE A 63 7.12 10.19 -5.17
N LEU A 64 7.02 10.99 -4.10
CA LEU A 64 6.20 10.65 -2.94
C LEU A 64 4.71 10.59 -3.30
N GLN A 65 4.18 11.57 -4.04
CA GLN A 65 2.79 11.58 -4.46
C GLN A 65 2.45 10.39 -5.36
N ASP A 66 3.29 10.12 -6.35
CA ASP A 66 3.12 9.00 -7.29
C ASP A 66 3.19 7.66 -6.54
N GLY A 67 4.14 7.50 -5.62
CA GLY A 67 4.26 6.30 -4.77
C GLY A 67 3.04 6.09 -3.86
N ILE A 68 2.55 7.14 -3.21
CA ILE A 68 1.33 7.08 -2.37
C ILE A 68 0.11 6.72 -3.23
N ALA A 69 -0.02 7.33 -4.40
CA ALA A 69 -1.12 7.04 -5.32
C ALA A 69 -1.09 5.59 -5.79
N GLN A 70 0.09 5.08 -6.16
CA GLN A 70 0.28 3.69 -6.57
C GLN A 70 -0.09 2.72 -5.45
N LYS A 71 0.35 2.97 -4.21
CA LYS A 71 0.02 2.10 -3.07
C LYS A 71 -1.48 2.12 -2.74
N ARG A 72 -2.13 3.29 -2.76
CA ARG A 72 -3.59 3.38 -2.56
C ARG A 72 -4.35 2.56 -3.60
N ARG A 73 -3.95 2.66 -4.88
CA ARG A 73 -4.54 1.87 -5.96
C ARG A 73 -4.38 0.37 -5.71
N ALA A 74 -3.18 -0.07 -5.33
CA ALA A 74 -2.91 -1.47 -5.04
C ALA A 74 -3.78 -2.02 -3.89
N ILE A 75 -4.01 -1.22 -2.83
CA ILE A 75 -4.90 -1.62 -1.72
C ILE A 75 -6.34 -1.74 -2.19
N LEU A 76 -6.84 -0.77 -2.96
CA LEU A 76 -8.19 -0.81 -3.52
C LEU A 76 -8.39 -2.02 -4.44
N GLU A 77 -7.41 -2.33 -5.30
CA GLU A 77 -7.46 -3.51 -6.17
C GLU A 77 -7.45 -4.82 -5.38
N LYS A 78 -6.62 -4.91 -4.32
CA LYS A 78 -6.57 -6.07 -3.42
C LYS A 78 -7.93 -6.30 -2.75
N GLU A 79 -8.55 -5.23 -2.26
CA GLU A 79 -9.87 -5.29 -1.63
C GLU A 79 -10.98 -5.65 -2.61
N ARG A 80 -10.98 -5.05 -3.81
CA ARG A 80 -11.91 -5.40 -4.89
C ARG A 80 -11.83 -6.90 -5.22
N LYS A 81 -10.63 -7.44 -5.41
CA LYS A 81 -10.41 -8.87 -5.68
C LYS A 81 -10.95 -9.75 -4.55
N ARG A 82 -10.73 -9.35 -3.30
CA ARG A 82 -11.25 -10.04 -2.11
C ARG A 82 -12.79 -10.08 -2.12
N LEU A 83 -13.45 -8.97 -2.41
CA LEU A 83 -14.91 -8.86 -2.47
C LEU A 83 -15.52 -9.66 -3.64
N VAL A 84 -14.90 -9.59 -4.82
CA VAL A 84 -15.32 -10.40 -5.98
C VAL A 84 -15.22 -11.89 -5.68
N ALA A 85 -14.12 -12.35 -5.07
CA ALA A 85 -13.97 -13.74 -4.68
C ALA A 85 -15.05 -14.16 -3.65
N GLN A 86 -15.34 -13.32 -2.66
CA GLN A 86 -16.44 -13.57 -1.71
C GLN A 86 -17.78 -13.71 -2.43
N LEU A 87 -18.11 -12.80 -3.35
CA LEU A 87 -19.36 -12.86 -4.11
C LEU A 87 -19.50 -14.17 -4.91
N GLN A 88 -18.43 -14.60 -5.58
CA GLN A 88 -18.42 -15.86 -6.35
C GLN A 88 -18.65 -17.09 -5.45
N THR A 89 -18.09 -17.08 -4.23
CA THR A 89 -18.31 -18.17 -3.27
C THR A 89 -19.73 -18.18 -2.72
N SER A 90 -20.33 -17.00 -2.48
CA SER A 90 -21.71 -16.87 -1.99
C SER A 90 -22.73 -17.38 -3.02
N GLN A 91 -22.52 -17.10 -4.30
CA GLN A 91 -23.40 -17.57 -5.39
C GLN A 91 -23.46 -19.11 -5.55
N SER A 92 -22.50 -19.83 -4.97
CA SER A 92 -22.41 -21.30 -5.04
C SER A 92 -23.16 -22.02 -3.91
N GLY A 93 -23.79 -21.28 -2.98
CA GLY A 93 -24.54 -21.82 -1.83
C GLY A 93 -25.91 -21.16 -1.63
N SER A 94 -26.56 -21.41 -0.49
CA SER A 94 -27.78 -20.69 -0.09
C SER A 94 -27.40 -19.29 0.41
N SER A 95 -27.19 -18.38 -0.53
CA SER A 95 -26.71 -17.02 -0.28
C SER A 95 -27.79 -16.12 0.34
N ASP A 96 -27.40 -15.29 1.30
CA ASP A 96 -28.22 -14.20 1.79
C ASP A 96 -28.19 -13.04 0.77
N ILE A 97 -29.32 -12.77 0.14
CA ILE A 97 -29.51 -11.70 -0.85
C ILE A 97 -29.07 -10.33 -0.28
N LEU A 98 -29.24 -10.11 1.03
CA LEU A 98 -28.82 -8.87 1.69
C LEU A 98 -27.29 -8.75 1.67
N GLN A 99 -26.59 -9.84 1.99
CA GLN A 99 -25.13 -9.89 2.01
C GLN A 99 -24.54 -9.69 0.60
N GLU A 100 -25.15 -10.29 -0.43
CA GLU A 100 -24.71 -10.08 -1.82
C GLU A 100 -24.85 -8.62 -2.26
N LYS A 101 -25.96 -7.97 -1.90
CA LYS A 101 -26.17 -6.55 -2.21
C LYS A 101 -25.11 -5.67 -1.56
N MET A 102 -24.78 -5.91 -0.29
CA MET A 102 -23.75 -5.16 0.42
C MET A 102 -22.37 -5.32 -0.26
N ILE A 103 -21.99 -6.54 -0.63
CA ILE A 103 -20.73 -6.80 -1.33
C ILE A 103 -20.68 -6.07 -2.69
N LEU A 104 -21.79 -6.07 -3.43
CA LEU A 104 -21.90 -5.35 -4.71
C LEU A 104 -21.78 -3.84 -4.53
N GLU A 105 -22.44 -3.27 -3.52
CA GLU A 105 -22.34 -1.83 -3.21
C GLU A 105 -20.89 -1.44 -2.86
N ASP A 106 -20.19 -2.25 -2.09
CA ASP A 106 -18.78 -2.02 -1.75
C ASP A 106 -17.87 -2.12 -2.98
N ILE A 107 -18.10 -3.09 -3.87
CA ILE A 107 -17.37 -3.21 -5.15
C ILE A 107 -17.60 -1.95 -6.00
N MET A 108 -18.85 -1.50 -6.14
CA MET A 108 -19.18 -0.31 -6.94
C MET A 108 -18.50 0.95 -6.39
N LYS A 109 -18.44 1.08 -5.06
CA LYS A 109 -17.72 2.18 -4.41
C LYS A 109 -16.23 2.15 -4.73
N ILE A 110 -15.59 0.99 -4.57
CA ILE A 110 -14.16 0.81 -4.85
C ILE A 110 -13.86 1.06 -6.34
N ASP A 111 -14.72 0.60 -7.25
CA ASP A 111 -14.59 0.87 -8.68
C ASP A 111 -14.66 2.37 -8.99
N GLY A 112 -15.53 3.11 -8.30
CA GLY A 112 -15.59 4.58 -8.38
C GLY A 112 -14.30 5.25 -7.90
N GLU A 113 -13.72 4.79 -6.78
CA GLU A 113 -12.46 5.30 -6.25
C GLU A 113 -11.27 4.98 -7.16
N LEU A 114 -11.22 3.77 -7.73
CA LEU A 114 -10.21 3.36 -8.69
C LEU A 114 -10.25 4.22 -9.96
N LYS A 115 -11.45 4.48 -10.53
CA LYS A 115 -11.65 5.41 -11.66
C LYS A 115 -11.07 6.78 -11.37
N ALA A 116 -11.42 7.35 -10.22
CA ALA A 116 -10.98 8.69 -9.83
C ALA A 116 -9.46 8.78 -9.64
N SER A 117 -8.81 7.68 -9.26
CA SER A 117 -7.36 7.60 -9.08
C SER A 117 -6.57 7.40 -10.38
N GLY A 118 -7.23 7.36 -11.55
CA GLY A 118 -6.60 7.04 -12.84
C GLY A 118 -6.35 5.55 -13.05
N GLY A 119 -7.12 4.69 -12.36
CA GLY A 119 -7.11 3.24 -12.57
C GLY A 119 -7.81 2.93 -13.88
N ASP A 120 -7.07 2.34 -14.82
CA ASP A 120 -7.62 1.73 -16.02
C ASP A 120 -8.54 0.58 -15.57
N ILE A 121 -9.84 0.77 -15.75
CA ILE A 121 -10.79 -0.32 -15.73
C ILE A 121 -10.79 -0.82 -17.16
N ASN A 122 -9.82 -1.66 -17.46
CA ASN A 122 -9.90 -2.40 -18.70
C ASN A 122 -11.07 -3.38 -18.57
N GLU A 123 -11.99 -3.22 -19.53
CA GLU A 123 -13.24 -3.95 -19.78
C GLU A 123 -13.06 -5.48 -19.81
#